data_AF-A0A7Y7N6E1-F1
#
_entry.id   AF-A0A7Y7N6E1-F1
#
_cell.length_a   1.000
_cell.length_b   1.000
_cell.length_c   1.000
_cell.angle_alpha   90.00
_cell.angle_beta   90.00
_cell.angle_gamma   90.00
#
_symmetry.space_group_name_H-M   'P 1'
#
loop_
_entity.id
_entity.type
_entity.pdbx_description
1 polymer ?
#
loop_
_entity_poly.entity_id
_entity_poly.type
_entity_poly.pdbx_seq_one_letter_code
_entity_poly.pdbx_strand_id
1 'polypeptide(L)' 'MTFTLAVSVKRVVSDQIEQEMCKTQLTKNILAHRMGTSRAAVNRLLDPENTSITLNTLEKVALALNKRLKVELA' A
#
# COMPACT_ATOMS: atom_id res chain seq x y z
N MET A 1 19.41 8.52 -12.70
CA MET A 1 18.64 8.20 -11.49
C MET A 1 18.69 6.68 -11.31
N THR A 2 19.49 6.19 -10.36
CA THR A 2 19.58 4.76 -10.04
C THR A 2 18.38 4.36 -9.18
N PHE A 3 17.43 3.63 -9.76
CA PHE A 3 16.34 3.04 -8.96
C PHE A 3 16.92 1.89 -8.13
N THR A 4 16.79 1.96 -6.81
CA THR A 4 17.12 0.82 -5.97
C THR A 4 16.03 -0.24 -6.11
N LEU A 5 16.38 -1.53 -6.00
CA LEU A 5 15.41 -2.63 -6.12
C LEU A 5 14.22 -2.45 -5.16
N ALA A 6 14.47 -1.89 -3.96
CA ALA A 6 13.44 -1.58 -2.97
C ALA A 6 12.41 -0.56 -3.48
N VAL A 7 12.84 0.51 -4.18
CA VAL A 7 11.92 1.50 -4.77
C VAL A 7 11.08 0.86 -5.87
N SER A 8 11.67 -0.01 -6.70
CA SER A 8 10.93 -0.73 -7.74
C SER A 8 9.85 -1.64 -7.15
N VAL A 9 10.16 -2.40 -6.10
CA VAL A 9 9.16 -3.22 -5.39
C VAL A 9 8.08 -2.35 -4.75
N LYS A 10 8.47 -1.23 -4.12
CA LYS A 10 7.53 -0.31 -3.48
C LYS A 10 6.53 0.30 -4.46
N ARG A 11 6.98 0.65 -5.68
CA ARG A 11 6.12 1.14 -6.77
C ARG A 11 5.08 0.10 -7.15
N VAL A 12 5.51 -1.15 -7.40
CA VAL A 12 4.59 -2.25 -7.72
C VAL A 12 3.54 -2.42 -6.62
N VAL A 13 3.93 -2.36 -5.36
CA VAL A 13 3.00 -2.45 -4.22
C VAL A 13 2.04 -1.26 -4.17
N SER A 14 2.53 -0.02 -4.34
CA SER A 14 1.67 1.17 -4.41
C SER A 14 0.63 1.05 -5.52
N ASP A 15 1.07 0.69 -6.72
CA ASP A 15 0.21 0.59 -7.90
C ASP A 15 -0.87 -0.49 -7.70
N GLN A 16 -0.51 -1.63 -7.11
CA GLN A 16 -1.50 -2.68 -6.78
C GLN A 16 -2.56 -2.19 -5.79
N ILE A 17 -2.16 -1.44 -4.76
CA ILE A 17 -3.10 -0.87 -3.79
C ILE A 17 -4.01 0.16 -4.48
N GLU A 18 -3.46 1.09 -5.26
CA GLU A 18 -4.24 2.12 -5.95
C GLU A 18 -5.19 1.53 -7.01
N GLN A 19 -4.78 0.48 -7.72
CA GLN A 19 -5.64 -0.25 -8.65
C GLN A 19 -6.83 -0.90 -7.93
N GLU A 20 -6.61 -1.58 -6.80
CA GLU A 20 -7.70 -2.18 -6.04
C GLU A 20 -8.62 -1.11 -5.43
N MET A 21 -8.07 0.02 -4.99
CA MET A 21 -8.87 1.18 -4.56
C MET A 21 -9.76 1.69 -5.70
N CYS A 22 -9.22 1.81 -6.92
CA CYS A 22 -9.98 2.24 -8.10
C CYS A 22 -11.12 1.26 -8.44
N LYS A 23 -10.81 -0.05 -8.49
CA LYS A 23 -11.79 -1.12 -8.76
C LYS A 23 -12.93 -1.14 -7.73
N THR A 24 -12.65 -0.78 -6.48
CA THR A 24 -13.60 -0.80 -5.37
C THR A 24 -14.15 0.58 -5.01
N GLN A 25 -13.81 1.62 -5.79
CA GLN A 25 -14.22 3.02 -5.57
C GLN A 25 -13.88 3.55 -4.16
N LEU A 26 -12.75 3.10 -3.60
CA LEU A 26 -12.29 3.52 -2.29
C LEU A 26 -11.45 4.79 -2.38
N THR A 27 -11.84 5.81 -1.63
CA THR A 27 -11.01 7.01 -1.45
C THR A 27 -9.92 6.77 -0.39
N LYS A 28 -8.87 7.59 -0.39
CA LYS A 28 -7.81 7.55 0.64
C LYS A 28 -8.36 7.75 2.06
N ASN A 29 -9.44 8.53 2.21
CA ASN A 29 -10.10 8.73 3.50
C ASN A 29 -10.83 7.48 3.99
N ILE A 30 -11.57 6.80 3.10
CA ILE A 30 -12.26 5.55 3.45
C ILE A 30 -11.23 4.47 3.78
N LEU A 31 -10.15 4.37 2.99
CA LEU A 31 -9.08 3.41 3.27
C LEU A 31 -8.43 3.68 4.63
N ALA A 32 -8.12 4.94 4.94
CA ALA A 32 -7.56 5.32 6.24
C ALA A 32 -8.47 4.91 7.40
N HIS A 33 -9.78 5.13 7.26
CA HIS A 33 -10.78 4.73 8.25
C HIS A 33 -10.80 3.20 8.45
N ARG A 34 -10.84 2.42 7.35
CA ARG A 34 -10.80 0.95 7.40
C ARG A 34 -9.52 0.39 8.02
N MET A 35 -8.39 1.06 7.77
CA MET A 35 -7.09 0.68 8.33
C MET A 35 -6.90 1.13 9.80
N GLY A 36 -7.83 1.92 10.37
CA GLY A 36 -7.69 2.52 11.69
C GLY A 36 -6.49 3.45 11.79
N THR A 37 -6.23 4.25 10.75
CA THR A 37 -5.06 5.15 10.66
C THR A 37 -5.43 6.51 10.08
N SER A 38 -4.46 7.43 10.02
CA SER A 38 -4.66 8.77 9.44
C SER A 38 -4.52 8.77 7.92
N ARG A 39 -5.14 9.75 7.25
CA ARG A 39 -4.94 10.00 5.81
C ARG A 39 -3.46 10.20 5.45
N ALA A 40 -2.68 10.83 6.34
CA ALA A 40 -1.25 11.04 6.14
C ALA A 40 -0.48 9.70 6.12
N ALA A 41 -0.87 8.73 6.95
CA ALA A 41 -0.29 7.39 6.90
C ALA A 41 -0.62 6.67 5.59
N VAL A 42 -1.85 6.81 5.07
CA VAL A 42 -2.22 6.28 3.75
C VAL A 42 -1.43 6.97 2.63
N ASN A 43 -1.22 8.29 2.70
CA ASN A 43 -0.38 8.98 1.71
C ASN A 43 1.05 8.42 1.70
N ARG A 44 1.65 8.20 2.87
CA ARG A 44 2.98 7.57 2.98
C ARG A 44 2.99 6.12 2.52
N LEU A 45 1.91 5.38 2.70
CA LEU A 45 1.77 4.02 2.18
C LEU A 45 1.73 4.01 0.65
N LEU A 46 1.05 4.98 0.05
CA LEU A 46 0.90 5.06 -1.41
C LEU A 46 2.09 5.75 -2.09
N ASP A 47 2.91 6.48 -1.34
CA ASP A 47 4.14 7.09 -1.84
C ASP A 47 5.11 6.02 -2.40
N PRO A 48 5.41 6.04 -3.71
CA PRO A 48 6.29 5.05 -4.34
C PRO A 48 7.74 5.14 -3.87
N GLU A 49 8.17 6.29 -3.35
CA GLU A 49 9.56 6.50 -2.89
C GLU A 49 9.73 6.17 -1.40
N ASN A 50 8.62 6.01 -0.65
CA ASN A 50 8.67 5.60 0.74
C ASN A 50 8.83 4.07 0.86
N THR A 51 10.07 3.60 0.78
CA THR A 51 10.44 2.18 0.92
C THR A 51 10.33 1.65 2.35
N SER A 52 10.25 2.53 3.35
CA SER A 52 10.18 2.17 4.77
C SER A 52 8.75 1.88 5.20
N ILE A 53 8.24 0.70 4.82
CA ILE A 53 6.95 0.17 5.26
C ILE A 53 7.14 -1.18 5.97
N THR A 54 6.24 -1.50 6.91
CA THR A 54 6.31 -2.75 7.69
C THR A 54 5.33 -3.79 7.14
N LEU A 55 5.58 -5.07 7.44
CA LEU A 55 4.66 -6.17 7.11
C LEU A 55 3.28 -5.95 7.74
N ASN A 56 3.21 -5.41 8.96
CA ASN A 56 1.95 -5.06 9.63
C ASN A 56 1.16 -3.99 8.84
N THR A 57 1.83 -2.98 8.27
CA THR A 57 1.16 -1.99 7.42
C THR A 57 0.61 -2.64 6.15
N LEU A 58 1.37 -3.53 5.53
CA LEU A 58 0.94 -4.28 4.34
C LEU A 58 -0.24 -5.21 4.62
N GLU A 59 -0.24 -5.88 5.76
CA GLU A 59 -1.36 -6.72 6.21
C GLU A 59 -2.62 -5.88 6.43
N LYS A 60 -2.51 -4.74 7.14
CA LYS A 60 -3.65 -3.85 7.39
C LYS A 60 -4.29 -3.32 6.11
N VAL A 61 -3.49 -2.90 5.12
CA VAL A 61 -4.06 -2.44 3.85
C VAL A 61 -4.69 -3.58 3.07
N ALA A 62 -4.08 -4.78 3.07
CA ALA A 62 -4.68 -5.95 2.44
C ALA A 62 -6.04 -6.27 3.05
N LEU A 63 -6.16 -6.30 4.39
CA LEU A 63 -7.42 -6.52 5.09
C LEU A 63 -8.45 -5.41 4.79
N ALA A 64 -8.04 -4.14 4.78
CA ALA A 64 -8.93 -3.02 4.47
C ALA A 64 -9.50 -3.06 3.04
N LEU A 65 -8.79 -3.73 2.13
CA LEU A 65 -9.19 -4.00 0.75
C LEU A 65 -9.91 -5.35 0.57
N ASN A 66 -10.22 -6.09 1.65
CA ASN A 66 -10.77 -7.44 1.61
C ASN A 66 -9.88 -8.44 0.84
N LYS A 67 -8.56 -8.32 0.99
CA LYS A 67 -7.52 -9.19 0.42
C LYS A 67 -6.70 -9.85 1.53
N ARG A 68 -5.70 -10.64 1.13
CA ARG A 68 -4.71 -11.26 2.03
C ARG A 68 -3.31 -10.92 1.53
N LEU A 69 -2.39 -10.65 2.44
CA LEU A 69 -0.98 -10.46 2.10
C LEU A 69 -0.36 -11.81 1.71
N LYS A 70 0.24 -11.88 0.52
CA LYS A 70 1.06 -13.01 0.07
C LYS A 70 2.45 -12.48 -0.27
N VAL A 71 3.49 -13.10 0.28
CA VAL A 71 4.89 -12.75 0.04
C VAL A 71 5.62 -13.99 -0.48
N GLU A 72 6.45 -13.80 -1.49
CA GLU A 72 7.26 -14.84 -2.13
C GLU A 72 8.65 -14.27 -2.41
N LEU A 73 9.68 -15.09 -2.25
CA LEU A 73 11.05 -14.76 -2.64
C LEU A 73 11.35 -15.46 -3.95
N ALA A 74 11.97 -14.75 -4.89
CA ALA A 74 12.35 -15.24 -6.20
C ALA A 74 13.84 -15.57 -6.26
#